data_AF-A0A446BIP0-F1
#
_entry.id   AF-A0A446BIP0-F1
#
_cell.length_a   1.000
_cell.length_b   1.000
_cell.length_c   1.000
_cell.angle_alpha   90.00
_cell.angle_beta   90.00
_cell.angle_gamma   90.00
#
_symmetry.space_group_name_H-M   'P 1'
#
loop_
_entity.id
_entity.type
_entity.pdbx_description
1 polymer ?
#
loop_
_entity_poly.entity_id
_entity_poly.type
_entity_poly.pdbx_seq_one_letter_code
_entity_poly.pdbx_strand_id
1 'polypeptide(L)'
;MGLQAVGVPAPDRLFDAPVQTVIPTDNKHIAKNIEDQARRASALVIWTDCDREGEHIGSEIRDAARKGNGQIQIKRARFSNVERAHILSAARRLIALDEKQVDAVSARIELDLRIGYAFTRFLTLNLRPLGGPMSNLTISYGSCQFPTLGFVVDRYFRVKNFVPEAFWGSR
;
A
#
# COMPACT_ATOMS: atom_id res chain seq x y z
N MET A 1 30.54 19.68 -25.42
CA MET A 1 29.81 20.86 -24.92
C MET A 1 28.36 20.43 -24.73
N GLY A 2 27.92 20.18 -23.50
CA GLY A 2 26.61 19.60 -23.20
C GLY A 2 26.47 19.13 -21.74
N LEU A 3 26.70 20.04 -20.79
CA LEU A 3 26.08 19.97 -19.44
C LEU A 3 24.57 20.30 -19.64
N GLN A 4 23.57 19.80 -18.93
CA GLN A 4 23.48 19.20 -17.61
C GLN A 4 22.08 18.55 -17.54
N ALA A 5 21.95 17.24 -17.36
CA ALA A 5 20.73 16.71 -16.77
C ALA A 5 20.90 16.84 -15.26
N VAL A 6 20.18 17.78 -14.64
CA VAL A 6 20.16 17.93 -13.19
C VAL A 6 19.53 16.66 -12.58
N GLY A 7 20.39 15.68 -12.32
CA GLY A 7 20.39 14.76 -11.19
C GLY A 7 19.11 14.02 -10.86
N VAL A 8 18.40 13.45 -11.83
CA VAL A 8 17.45 12.38 -11.50
C VAL A 8 18.27 11.11 -11.25
N PRO A 9 18.19 10.49 -10.07
CA PRO A 9 18.98 9.30 -9.76
C PRO A 9 18.62 8.17 -10.74
N ALA A 10 19.64 7.40 -11.13
CA ALA A 10 19.45 6.21 -11.92
C ALA A 10 18.51 5.23 -11.16
N PRO A 11 17.69 4.43 -11.88
CA PRO A 11 16.65 3.61 -11.25
C PRO A 11 17.14 2.66 -10.15
N ASP A 12 18.38 2.17 -10.25
CA ASP A 12 19.05 1.34 -9.24
C ASP A 12 19.18 2.04 -7.89
N ARG A 13 19.49 3.35 -7.87
CA ARG A 13 19.65 4.11 -6.63
C ARG A 13 18.34 4.30 -5.86
N LEU A 14 17.20 4.04 -6.50
CA LEU A 14 15.89 4.15 -5.85
C LEU A 14 15.63 2.99 -4.87
N PHE A 15 16.38 1.89 -4.98
CA PHE A 15 16.30 0.79 -4.02
C PHE A 15 16.90 1.14 -2.66
N ASP A 16 17.83 2.10 -2.60
CA ASP A 16 18.49 2.53 -1.35
C ASP A 16 18.04 3.92 -0.88
N ALA A 17 17.22 4.61 -1.68
CA ALA A 17 16.77 5.96 -1.35
C ALA A 17 15.97 5.99 -0.03
N PRO A 18 16.11 7.05 0.79
CA PRO A 18 15.34 7.18 2.03
C PRO A 18 13.86 7.37 1.71
N VAL A 19 13.01 6.60 2.41
CA VAL A 19 11.55 6.70 2.31
C VAL A 19 11.04 7.55 3.47
N GLN A 20 10.12 8.47 3.18
CA GLN A 20 9.48 9.30 4.18
C GLN A 20 7.98 9.12 4.12
N THR A 21 7.38 8.83 5.27
CA THR A 21 5.93 8.79 5.43
C THR A 21 5.42 10.19 5.73
N VAL A 22 4.48 10.69 4.91
CA VAL A 22 3.88 12.01 5.06
C VAL A 22 2.37 11.89 5.12
N ILE A 23 1.75 12.68 5.98
CA ILE A 23 0.29 12.78 6.05
C ILE A 23 -0.17 13.65 4.87
N PRO A 24 -1.06 13.13 3.99
CA PRO A 24 -1.61 13.91 2.89
C PRO A 24 -2.25 15.21 3.38
N THR A 25 -2.16 16.28 2.59
CA THR A 25 -2.67 17.61 2.98
C THR A 25 -4.13 17.55 3.41
N ASP A 26 -4.94 16.78 2.69
CA ASP A 26 -6.38 16.63 2.94
C ASP A 26 -6.66 15.95 4.29
N ASN A 27 -5.73 15.12 4.80
CA ASN A 27 -5.89 14.39 6.05
C ASN A 27 -5.23 15.07 7.26
N LYS A 28 -4.52 16.20 7.05
CA LYS A 28 -3.82 16.91 8.14
C LYS A 28 -4.79 17.38 9.23
N HIS A 29 -6.00 17.77 8.86
CA HIS A 29 -7.02 18.21 9.82
C HIS A 29 -7.45 17.06 10.76
N ILE A 30 -7.56 15.83 10.24
CA ILE A 30 -7.90 14.63 11.03
C ILE A 30 -6.77 14.32 12.01
N ALA A 31 -5.52 14.30 11.53
CA ALA A 31 -4.36 14.06 12.38
C ALA A 31 -4.23 15.12 13.49
N LYS A 32 -4.49 16.39 13.15
CA LYS A 32 -4.48 17.49 14.11
C LYS A 32 -5.58 17.34 15.16
N ASN A 33 -6.79 16.96 14.75
CA ASN A 33 -7.88 16.67 15.68
C ASN A 33 -7.51 15.54 16.65
N ILE A 34 -6.93 14.44 16.15
CA ILE A 34 -6.46 13.32 16.99
C ILE A 34 -5.41 13.82 18.01
N GLU A 35 -4.43 14.60 17.55
CA GLU A 35 -3.40 15.19 18.41
C GLU A 35 -4.01 16.06 19.52
N ASP A 36 -4.94 16.94 19.16
CA ASP A 36 -5.54 17.88 20.12
C ASP A 36 -6.45 17.18 21.13
N GLN A 37 -7.22 16.15 20.72
CA GLN A 37 -8.03 15.34 21.62
C GLN A 37 -7.15 14.48 22.55
N ALA A 38 -6.04 13.95 22.06
CA ALA A 38 -5.12 13.12 22.85
C ALA A 38 -4.54 13.85 24.06
N ARG A 39 -4.36 15.18 23.98
CA ARG A 39 -3.89 16.03 25.10
C ARG A 39 -4.79 15.95 26.33
N ARG A 40 -6.07 15.66 26.13
CA ARG A 40 -7.10 15.62 27.19
C ARG A 40 -7.53 14.19 27.54
N ALA A 41 -6.94 13.18 26.92
CA ALA A 41 -7.29 11.79 27.10
C ALA A 41 -6.18 11.00 27.79
N SER A 42 -6.56 10.11 28.70
CA SER A 42 -5.62 9.18 29.36
C SER A 42 -5.37 7.91 28.54
N ALA A 43 -6.32 7.55 27.67
CA ALA A 43 -6.25 6.36 26.84
C ALA A 43 -6.89 6.59 25.46
N LEU A 44 -6.35 5.88 24.47
CA LEU A 44 -6.86 5.77 23.10
C LEU A 44 -7.20 4.31 22.83
N VAL A 45 -8.44 4.04 22.40
CA VAL A 45 -8.87 2.70 21.98
C VAL A 45 -9.10 2.71 20.47
N ILE A 46 -8.38 1.86 19.75
CA ILE A 46 -8.45 1.72 18.29
C ILE A 46 -9.55 0.73 17.90
N TRP A 47 -10.46 1.21 17.07
CA TRP A 47 -11.66 0.49 16.59
C TRP A 47 -11.68 0.30 15.06
N THR A 48 -10.52 0.41 14.40
CA THR A 48 -10.38 0.10 12.96
C THR A 48 -10.76 -1.36 12.67
N ASP A 49 -10.95 -1.68 11.39
CA ASP A 49 -11.28 -3.05 10.97
C ASP A 49 -10.20 -4.05 11.41
N CYS A 50 -10.61 -5.29 11.69
CA CYS A 50 -9.75 -6.32 12.27
C CYS A 50 -8.95 -7.09 11.21
N ASP A 51 -8.27 -6.36 10.32
CA ASP A 51 -7.34 -6.89 9.32
C ASP A 51 -5.98 -6.16 9.40
N ARG A 52 -5.08 -6.50 8.47
CA ARG A 52 -3.72 -5.93 8.44
C ARG A 52 -3.73 -4.42 8.16
N GLU A 53 -4.58 -3.96 7.25
CA GLU A 53 -4.68 -2.54 6.89
C GLU A 53 -5.24 -1.74 8.07
N GLY A 54 -6.24 -2.28 8.77
CA GLY A 54 -6.80 -1.68 9.97
C GLY A 54 -5.81 -1.60 11.14
N GLU A 55 -4.93 -2.58 11.32
CA GLU A 55 -3.82 -2.48 12.28
C GLU A 55 -2.81 -1.39 11.86
N HIS A 56 -2.43 -1.31 10.58
CA HIS A 56 -1.54 -0.28 10.07
C HIS A 56 -2.13 1.13 10.26
N ILE A 57 -3.39 1.36 9.89
CA ILE A 57 -4.10 2.63 10.14
C ILE A 57 -4.18 2.92 11.63
N GLY A 58 -4.42 1.90 12.47
CA GLY A 58 -4.37 2.01 13.91
C GLY A 58 -3.03 2.55 14.42
N SER A 59 -1.93 2.10 13.83
CA SER A 59 -0.58 2.58 14.14
C SER A 59 -0.37 4.05 13.77
N GLU A 60 -0.92 4.50 12.65
CA GLU A 60 -0.86 5.92 12.23
C GLU A 60 -1.65 6.83 13.19
N ILE A 61 -2.83 6.37 13.63
CA ILE A 61 -3.64 7.08 14.63
C ILE A 61 -2.90 7.14 15.97
N ARG A 62 -2.29 6.05 16.41
CA ARG A 62 -1.43 5.99 17.61
C ARG A 62 -0.33 7.04 17.53
N ASP A 63 0.38 7.11 16.41
CA ASP A 63 1.51 8.00 16.24
C ASP A 63 1.08 9.47 16.19
N ALA A 64 -0.08 9.77 15.58
CA ALA A 64 -0.69 11.08 15.64
C ALA A 64 -1.10 11.47 17.08
N ALA A 65 -1.71 10.55 17.84
CA ALA A 65 -2.12 10.80 19.22
C ALA A 65 -0.93 11.02 20.16
N ARG A 66 0.16 10.26 19.99
CA ARG A 66 1.39 10.39 20.78
C ARG A 66 2.09 11.73 20.60
N LYS A 67 1.90 12.41 19.46
CA LYS A 67 2.37 13.81 19.29
C LYS A 67 1.69 14.77 20.27
N GLY A 68 0.42 14.52 20.59
CA GLY A 68 -0.35 15.33 21.54
C GLY A 68 -0.14 14.91 23.00
N ASN A 69 -0.05 13.61 23.26
CA ASN A 69 0.20 13.05 24.59
C ASN A 69 1.10 11.80 24.48
N GLY A 70 2.40 11.96 24.73
CA GLY A 70 3.37 10.87 24.62
C GLY A 70 3.16 9.71 25.61
N GLN A 71 2.39 9.92 26.69
CA GLN A 71 2.11 8.92 27.74
C GLN A 71 0.71 8.31 27.59
N ILE A 72 -0.03 8.62 26.53
CA ILE A 72 -1.38 8.09 26.33
C ILE A 72 -1.36 6.56 26.23
N GLN A 73 -2.25 5.90 26.97
CA GLN A 73 -2.36 4.44 26.91
C GLN A 73 -3.03 4.01 25.61
N ILE A 74 -2.36 3.14 24.84
CA ILE A 74 -2.87 2.65 23.57
C ILE A 74 -3.50 1.28 23.78
N LYS A 75 -4.73 1.11 23.30
CA LYS A 75 -5.49 -0.12 23.35
C LYS A 75 -6.13 -0.41 22.00
N ARG A 76 -6.35 -1.68 21.71
CA ARG A 76 -6.95 -2.17 20.47
C ARG A 76 -8.16 -3.03 20.80
N ALA A 77 -9.31 -2.68 20.24
CA ALA A 77 -10.53 -3.47 20.35
C ALA A 77 -10.61 -4.46 19.18
N ARG A 78 -10.74 -5.76 19.46
CA ARG A 78 -10.91 -6.78 18.43
C ARG A 78 -12.34 -7.28 18.35
N PHE A 79 -12.94 -7.17 17.17
CA PHE A 79 -14.30 -7.60 16.88
C PHE A 79 -14.38 -8.19 15.46
N SER A 80 -15.23 -9.20 15.27
CA SER A 80 -15.45 -9.82 13.96
C SER A 80 -16.77 -9.40 13.32
N ASN A 81 -17.65 -8.77 14.09
CA ASN A 81 -18.98 -8.32 13.68
C ASN A 81 -19.37 -7.07 14.49
N VAL A 82 -20.24 -6.23 13.92
CA VAL A 82 -20.68 -4.94 14.48
C VAL A 82 -21.89 -5.10 15.43
N GLU A 83 -22.36 -6.32 15.62
CA GLU A 83 -23.42 -6.64 16.59
C GLU A 83 -23.04 -6.25 18.02
N ARG A 84 -24.04 -5.78 18.78
CA ARG A 84 -23.88 -5.27 20.15
C ARG A 84 -23.09 -6.20 21.07
N ALA A 85 -23.37 -7.50 21.02
CA ALA A 85 -22.69 -8.48 21.87
C ALA A 85 -21.18 -8.54 21.60
N HIS A 86 -20.77 -8.50 20.34
CA HIS A 86 -19.37 -8.52 19.92
C HIS A 86 -18.65 -7.24 20.33
N ILE A 87 -19.27 -6.07 20.14
CA ILE A 87 -18.69 -4.77 20.53
C ILE A 87 -18.49 -4.67 22.05
N LEU A 88 -19.50 -5.05 22.84
CA LEU A 88 -19.38 -5.06 24.31
C LEU A 88 -18.30 -6.05 24.78
N SER A 89 -18.20 -7.21 24.13
CA SER A 89 -17.17 -8.19 24.42
C SER A 89 -15.77 -7.68 24.07
N ALA A 90 -15.62 -6.96 22.96
CA ALA A 90 -14.36 -6.35 22.53
C ALA A 90 -13.91 -5.25 23.50
N ALA A 91 -14.84 -4.37 23.91
CA ALA A 91 -14.58 -3.29 24.87
C ALA A 91 -14.08 -3.81 26.24
N ARG A 92 -14.50 -5.01 26.64
CA ARG A 92 -14.06 -5.66 27.90
C ARG A 92 -12.72 -6.39 27.77
N ARG A 93 -12.28 -6.72 26.55
CA ARG A 93 -11.05 -7.49 26.28
C ARG A 93 -10.15 -6.74 25.30
N LEU A 94 -9.75 -5.54 25.70
CA LEU A 94 -8.83 -4.72 24.94
C LEU A 94 -7.42 -5.33 24.96
N ILE A 95 -6.78 -5.36 23.80
CA ILE A 95 -5.42 -5.87 23.62
C ILE A 95 -4.47 -4.75 23.21
N ALA A 96 -3.18 -5.06 23.03
CA ALA A 96 -2.25 -4.16 22.37
C ALA A 96 -2.42 -4.23 20.84
N LEU A 97 -1.94 -3.19 20.15
CA LEU A 97 -1.82 -3.20 18.69
C LEU A 97 -0.83 -4.30 18.27
N ASP A 98 -1.09 -4.98 17.15
CA ASP A 98 -0.20 -6.04 16.67
C ASP A 98 0.89 -5.46 15.75
N GLU A 99 2.02 -5.07 16.35
CA GLU A 99 3.13 -4.46 15.62
C GLU A 99 3.65 -5.35 14.47
N LYS A 100 3.55 -6.68 14.57
CA LYS A 100 3.99 -7.57 13.48
C LYS A 100 3.13 -7.43 12.23
N GLN A 101 1.84 -7.16 12.41
CA GLN A 101 0.93 -6.92 11.29
C GLN A 101 1.17 -5.53 10.68
N VAL A 102 1.45 -4.53 11.52
CA VAL A 102 1.85 -3.19 11.09
C VAL A 102 3.12 -3.27 10.24
N ASP A 103 4.17 -3.89 10.77
CA ASP A 103 5.47 -4.06 10.09
C ASP A 103 5.31 -4.79 8.74
N ALA A 104 4.44 -5.81 8.67
CA ALA A 104 4.17 -6.53 7.44
C ALA A 104 3.53 -5.64 6.36
N VAL A 105 2.62 -4.74 6.73
CA VAL A 105 2.02 -3.77 5.79
C VAL A 105 3.03 -2.70 5.39
N SER A 106 3.77 -2.15 6.35
CA SER A 106 4.81 -1.15 6.07
C SER A 106 5.88 -1.69 5.12
N ALA A 107 6.35 -2.93 5.34
CA ALA A 107 7.29 -3.59 4.44
C ALA A 107 6.71 -3.79 3.03
N ARG A 108 5.45 -4.19 2.92
CA ARG A 108 4.76 -4.33 1.62
C ARG A 108 4.67 -2.99 0.89
N ILE A 109 4.25 -1.92 1.57
CA ILE A 109 4.17 -0.57 1.01
C ILE A 109 5.53 -0.10 0.49
N GLU A 110 6.59 -0.31 1.28
CA GLU A 110 7.93 0.07 0.88
C GLU A 110 8.45 -0.73 -0.32
N LEU A 111 8.25 -2.05 -0.34
CA LEU A 111 8.62 -2.91 -1.46
C LEU A 111 7.89 -2.49 -2.75
N ASP A 112 6.58 -2.30 -2.66
CA ASP A 112 5.75 -1.88 -3.80
C ASP A 112 6.17 -0.49 -4.31
N LEU A 113 6.50 0.45 -3.41
CA LEU A 113 7.02 1.77 -3.77
C LEU A 113 8.37 1.66 -4.49
N ARG A 114 9.35 0.96 -3.90
CA ARG A 114 10.71 0.84 -4.44
C ARG A 114 10.71 0.15 -5.80
N ILE A 115 10.11 -1.04 -5.87
CA ILE A 115 10.04 -1.84 -7.10
C ILE A 115 9.21 -1.11 -8.15
N GLY A 116 8.01 -0.65 -7.79
CA GLY A 116 7.12 0.02 -8.72
C GLY A 116 7.73 1.28 -9.30
N TYR A 117 8.32 2.14 -8.46
CA TYR A 117 8.92 3.39 -8.93
C TYR A 117 10.20 3.16 -9.75
N ALA A 118 11.08 2.25 -9.34
CA ALA A 118 12.31 1.94 -10.07
C ALA A 118 12.01 1.38 -11.47
N PHE A 119 11.18 0.35 -11.57
CA PHE A 119 10.85 -0.26 -12.87
C PHE A 119 9.99 0.65 -13.74
N THR A 120 9.04 1.40 -13.15
CA THR A 120 8.25 2.39 -13.91
C THR A 120 9.16 3.43 -14.56
N ARG A 121 10.14 3.97 -13.82
CA ARG A 121 11.13 4.90 -14.38
C ARG A 121 11.99 4.23 -15.43
N PHE A 122 12.52 3.04 -15.16
CA PHE A 122 13.35 2.31 -16.11
C PHE A 122 12.62 2.09 -17.44
N LEU A 123 11.41 1.54 -17.41
CA LEU A 123 10.61 1.28 -18.62
C LEU A 123 10.27 2.58 -19.33
N THR A 124 9.76 3.57 -18.59
CA THR A 124 9.33 4.85 -19.18
C THR A 124 10.49 5.59 -19.85
N LEU A 125 11.67 5.64 -19.22
CA LEU A 125 12.84 6.35 -19.77
C LEU A 125 13.47 5.64 -20.96
N ASN A 126 13.44 4.30 -21.00
CA ASN A 126 14.02 3.54 -22.11
C ASN A 126 13.06 3.40 -23.31
N LEU A 127 11.74 3.37 -23.09
CA LEU A 127 10.76 3.14 -24.15
C LEU A 127 10.23 4.43 -24.79
N ARG A 128 10.17 5.56 -24.06
CA ARG A 128 9.76 6.86 -24.63
C ARG A 128 10.59 7.29 -25.84
N PRO A 129 11.93 7.18 -25.83
CA PRO A 129 12.77 7.58 -26.97
C PRO A 129 12.53 6.76 -28.24
N LEU A 130 11.95 5.56 -28.13
CA LEU A 130 11.60 4.73 -29.29
C LEU A 130 10.46 5.34 -30.12
N GLY A 131 9.77 6.37 -29.60
CA GLY A 131 8.77 7.14 -30.33
C GLY A 131 7.42 6.44 -30.44
N GLY A 132 6.58 6.93 -31.37
CA GLY A 132 5.24 6.39 -31.62
C GLY A 132 4.30 6.55 -30.41
N PRO A 133 3.40 5.57 -30.17
CA PRO A 133 2.41 5.62 -29.08
C PRO A 133 3.03 5.78 -27.68
N MET A 134 4.29 5.38 -27.50
CA MET A 134 4.99 5.36 -26.22
C MET A 134 5.56 6.74 -25.81
N SER A 135 5.72 7.66 -26.77
CA SER A 135 6.41 8.94 -26.60
C SER A 135 5.89 9.80 -25.43
N ASN A 136 4.57 9.75 -25.18
CA ASN A 136 3.91 10.54 -24.14
C ASN A 136 3.34 9.70 -22.98
N LEU A 137 3.62 8.38 -22.95
CA LEU A 137 3.05 7.49 -21.95
C LEU A 137 3.96 7.34 -20.73
N THR A 138 3.34 7.17 -19.56
CA THR A 138 4.00 6.63 -18.38
C THR A 138 3.73 5.13 -18.35
N ILE A 139 4.79 4.33 -18.40
CA ILE A 139 4.69 2.87 -18.45
C ILE A 139 4.90 2.36 -17.04
N SER A 140 3.79 2.12 -16.34
CA SER A 140 3.84 1.66 -14.95
C SER A 140 4.24 0.19 -14.85
N TYR A 141 4.96 -0.12 -13.79
CA TYR A 141 5.26 -1.49 -13.36
C TYR A 141 4.77 -1.68 -11.93
N GLY A 142 4.16 -2.84 -11.66
CA GLY A 142 3.82 -3.27 -10.31
C GLY A 142 4.16 -4.75 -10.14
N SER A 143 4.75 -5.10 -9.01
CA SER A 143 5.12 -6.47 -8.62
C SER A 143 3.98 -7.48 -8.82
N CYS A 144 2.75 -7.08 -8.48
CA CYS A 144 1.53 -7.87 -8.67
C CYS A 144 0.80 -7.56 -10.00
N GLN A 145 0.89 -6.33 -10.51
CA GLN A 145 0.26 -5.93 -11.78
C GLN A 145 0.85 -6.71 -12.97
N PHE A 146 2.17 -6.88 -13.00
CA PHE A 146 2.90 -7.50 -14.10
C PHE A 146 2.52 -8.99 -14.32
N PRO A 147 2.57 -9.88 -13.31
CA PRO A 147 2.13 -11.27 -13.50
C PRO A 147 0.64 -11.37 -13.82
N THR A 148 -0.20 -10.48 -13.27
CA THR A 148 -1.64 -10.44 -13.58
C THR A 148 -1.88 -10.18 -15.07
N LEU A 149 -1.17 -9.21 -15.67
CA LEU A 149 -1.22 -8.98 -17.11
C LEU A 149 -0.69 -10.19 -17.89
N GLY A 150 0.36 -10.84 -17.37
CA GLY A 150 0.92 -12.07 -17.94
C GLY A 150 -0.12 -13.16 -18.16
N PHE A 151 -1.04 -13.39 -17.20
CA PHE A 151 -2.11 -14.39 -17.37
C PHE A 151 -3.08 -14.04 -18.51
N VAL A 152 -3.41 -12.76 -18.68
CA VAL A 152 -4.30 -12.32 -19.77
C VAL A 152 -3.62 -12.52 -21.13
N VAL A 153 -2.34 -12.14 -21.23
CA VAL A 153 -1.53 -12.29 -22.45
C VAL A 153 -1.32 -13.76 -22.79
N ASP A 154 -1.00 -14.61 -21.81
CA ASP A 154 -0.86 -16.05 -21.99
C ASP A 154 -2.18 -16.67 -22.49
N ARG A 155 -3.31 -16.32 -21.87
CA ARG A 155 -4.63 -16.78 -22.32
C ARG A 155 -4.92 -16.36 -23.76
N TYR A 156 -4.60 -15.12 -24.13
CA TYR A 156 -4.76 -14.61 -25.49
C TYR A 156 -3.95 -15.44 -26.49
N PHE A 157 -2.68 -15.72 -26.20
CA PHE A 157 -1.84 -16.53 -27.08
C PHE A 157 -2.30 -17.99 -27.17
N ARG A 158 -2.76 -18.60 -26.06
CA ARG A 158 -3.33 -19.96 -26.10
C ARG A 158 -4.53 -20.06 -27.03
N VAL A 159 -5.41 -19.05 -27.05
CA VAL A 159 -6.56 -19.02 -27.96
C VAL A 159 -6.11 -18.77 -29.39
N LYS A 160 -5.23 -17.78 -29.61
CA LYS A 160 -4.75 -17.42 -30.94
C LYS A 160 -3.98 -18.55 -31.63
N ASN A 161 -3.22 -19.32 -30.86
CA ASN A 161 -2.41 -20.43 -31.34
C ASN A 161 -3.12 -21.79 -31.22
N PHE A 162 -4.40 -21.80 -30.82
CA PHE A 162 -5.16 -23.03 -30.73
C PHE A 162 -5.45 -23.57 -32.14
N VAL A 163 -5.02 -24.81 -32.39
CA VAL A 163 -5.34 -25.54 -33.62
C VAL A 163 -6.51 -26.47 -33.30
N PRO A 164 -7.73 -26.22 -33.81
CA PRO A 164 -8.88 -27.06 -33.54
C PRO A 164 -8.75 -28.42 -34.23
N GLU A 165 -9.05 -29.49 -33.50
CA GLU A 165 -9.09 -30.85 -34.03
C GLU A 165 -10.54 -31.34 -34.11
N ALA A 166 -10.89 -32.00 -35.21
CA ALA A 166 -12.22 -32.58 -35.39
C ALA A 166 -12.37 -33.84 -34.54
N PHE A 167 -13.46 -33.95 -33.77
CA PHE A 167 -13.79 -35.14 -32.99
C PHE A 167 -15.29 -35.46 -33.07
N TRP A 168 -15.64 -36.75 -33.01
CA TRP A 168 -17.01 -37.24 -33.07
C TRP A 168 -17.38 -37.98 -31.78
N GLY A 169 -18.53 -37.65 -31.20
CA GLY A 169 -19.09 -38.32 -30.03
C GLY A 169 -20.45 -38.94 -30.35
N SER A 170 -20.74 -40.13 -29.80
CA SER A 170 -22.07 -40.74 -29.87
C SER A 170 -23.02 -39.96 -28.95
N ARG A 171 -24.16 -39.54 -29.49
CA ARG A 171 -25.21 -38.82 -28.77
C ARG A 171 -26.07 -39.76 -27.93
#